data_AF-A0A482UHW5-F1
#
_entry.id   AF-A0A482UHW5-F1
#
_cell.length_a   1.000
_cell.length_b   1.000
_cell.length_c   1.000
_cell.angle_alpha   90.00
_cell.angle_beta   90.00
_cell.angle_gamma   90.00
#
_symmetry.space_group_name_H-M   'P 1'
#
loop_
_entity.id
_entity.type
_entity.pdbx_description
1 polymer ?
#
loop_
_entity_poly.entity_id
_entity_poly.type
_entity_poly.pdbx_seq_one_letter_code
_entity_poly.pdbx_strand_id
1 'polypeptide(L)' 'MDINKGLLALGNVISALGDETKKGKVFVPYRDSKLTRMLQVLI' A
#
# COMPACT_ATOMS: atom_id res chain seq x y z
N MET A 1 18.84 -3.54 4.83
CA MET A 1 17.65 -4.11 5.50
C MET A 1 16.42 -3.62 4.76
N ASP A 2 16.02 -4.29 3.69
CA ASP A 2 14.89 -3.87 2.84
C ASP A 2 13.54 -4.48 3.28
N ILE A 3 13.56 -5.36 4.27
CA ILE A 3 12.36 -5.93 4.93
C ILE A 3 11.51 -4.83 5.58
N ASN A 4 12.12 -3.93 6.35
CA ASN A 4 11.40 -2.87 7.04
C ASN A 4 10.74 -1.89 6.05
N LYS A 5 11.35 -1.68 4.88
CA LYS A 5 10.77 -0.84 3.81
C LYS A 5 9.53 -1.49 3.20
N GLY A 6 9.55 -2.79 2.96
CA GLY A 6 8.38 -3.52 2.45
C GLY A 6 7.21 -3.51 3.45
N LEU A 7 7.51 -3.72 4.73
CA LEU A 7 6.52 -3.66 5.82
C LEU A 7 5.94 -2.25 6.00
N LEU A 8 6.78 -1.21 5.93
CA LEU A 8 6.33 0.18 5.99
C LEU A 8 5.43 0.54 4.81
N ALA A 9 5.83 0.20 3.59
CA ALA A 9 5.01 0.43 2.39
C ALA A 9 3.65 -0.29 2.50
N LEU A 10 3.64 -1.52 3.03
CA LEU A 10 2.41 -2.27 3.29
C LEU A 10 1.50 -1.54 4.30
N GLY A 11 2.07 -1.05 5.41
CA GLY A 11 1.32 -0.26 6.39
C GLY A 11 0.67 0.98 5.78
N ASN A 12 1.39 1.69 4.91
CA ASN A 12 0.86 2.86 4.19
C ASN A 12 -0.29 2.49 3.25
N VAL A 13 -0.17 1.38 2.52
CA VAL A 13 -1.24 0.87 1.64
C VAL A 13 -2.49 0.48 2.44
N ILE A 14 -2.34 -0.25 3.55
CA ILE A 14 -3.46 -0.65 4.40
C ILE A 14 -4.15 0.59 5.00
N SER A 15 -3.38 1.55 5.51
CA SER A 15 -3.92 2.77 6.09
C SER A 15 -4.70 3.59 5.06
N ALA A 16 -4.20 3.67 3.81
CA ALA A 16 -4.89 4.33 2.71
C ALA A 16 -6.18 3.61 2.27
N LEU A 17 -6.24 2.27 2.37
CA LEU A 17 -7.41 1.47 2.02
C LEU A 17 -8.48 1.41 3.12
N GLY A 18 -8.07 1.50 4.38
CA GLY A 18 -8.98 1.44 5.54
C GLY A 18 -9.78 2.72 5.77
N ASP A 19 -9.41 3.84 5.15
CA ASP A 19 -10.14 5.10 5.26
C ASP A 19 -11.36 5.11 4.33
N GLU A 20 -12.47 4.59 4.84
CA GLU A 20 -13.73 4.47 4.08
C GLU A 20 -14.31 5.82 3.63
N THR A 21 -13.99 6.90 4.35
CA THR A 21 -14.44 8.26 4.02
C THR A 21 -13.76 8.81 2.76
N LYS A 22 -12.63 8.21 2.36
CA LYS A 22 -11.82 8.63 1.22
C LYS A 22 -11.75 7.59 0.10
N LYS A 23 -12.62 6.58 0.11
CA LYS A 23 -12.74 5.58 -0.96
C LYS A 23 -12.78 6.27 -2.34
N GLY A 24 -11.77 5.99 -3.17
CA GLY A 24 -11.62 6.53 -4.53
C GLY A 24 -10.96 7.92 -4.66
N LYS A 25 -10.67 8.62 -3.55
CA LYS A 25 -10.02 9.95 -3.56
C LYS A 25 -8.59 9.94 -3.00
N VAL A 26 -8.18 8.84 -2.37
CA VAL A 26 -6.84 8.68 -1.80
C VAL A 26 -5.90 7.96 -2.77
N PHE A 27 -4.70 8.52 -2.93
CA PHE A 27 -3.60 7.85 -3.61
C PHE A 27 -3.12 6.67 -2.77
N VAL A 28 -3.13 5.47 -3.34
CA VAL A 28 -2.62 4.25 -2.68
C VAL A 28 -1.23 3.90 -3.24
N PRO A 29 -0.17 3.89 -2.40
CA PRO A 29 1.22 3.81 -2.86
C PRO A 29 1.69 2.37 -3.15
N TYR A 30 1.00 1.67 -4.05
CA TYR A 30 1.36 0.29 -4.42
C TYR A 30 2.74 0.15 -5.05
N ARG A 31 3.34 1.23 -5.56
CA ARG A 31 4.62 1.18 -6.28
C ARG A 31 5.85 1.32 -5.38
N ASP A 32 5.66 1.60 -4.09
CA ASP A 32 6.75 1.91 -3.16
C ASP A 32 7.61 0.70 -2.81
N SER A 33 7.13 -0.52 -3.03
CA SER A 33 7.90 -1.75 -2.82
C SER A 33 7.48 -2.86 -3.77
N LYS A 34 8.34 -3.87 -3.95
CA LYS A 34 7.98 -5.10 -4.69
C LYS A 34 6.75 -5.79 -4.07
N LEU A 35 6.66 -5.80 -2.73
CA LEU A 35 5.58 -6.42 -1.99
C LEU A 35 4.24 -5.71 -2.22
N THR A 36 4.20 -4.39 -2.08
CA THR A 36 2.99 -3.61 -2.34
C THR A 36 2.58 -3.62 -3.81
N ARG A 37 3.53 -3.82 -4.73
CA ARG A 37 3.25 -3.93 -6.16
C ARG A 37 2.66 -5.29 -6.53
N MET A 38 3.04 -6.36 -5.84
CA MET A 38 2.39 -7.66 -5.98
C MET A 38 0.93 -7.62 -5.52
N LEU A 39 0.63 -6.88 -4.45
CA LEU A 39 -0.75 -6.67 -4.02
C LEU A 39 -1.57 -6.02 -5.13
N GLN A 40 -1.11 -4.93 -5.75
CA GLN A 40 -1.82 -4.27 -6.86
C GLN A 40 -2.12 -5.16 -8.06
N VAL A 41 -1.32 -6.21 -8.30
CA VAL A 41 -1.58 -7.16 -9.41
C VAL A 41 -2.63 -8.19 -9.02
N LEU A 42 -2.83 -8.42 -7.72
CA LEU A 42 -3.76 -9.42 -7.18
C LEU A 42 -5.17 -8.85 -6.91
N ILE A 43 -5.29 -7.56 -6.61
CA ILE A 43 -6.56 -6.85 -6.36
C ILE A 43 -6.98 -5.98 -7.54
#